data_AF-A0AAU4TZX3-F1
#
_entry.id   AF-A0AAU4TZX3-F1
#
_cell.length_a   1.000
_cell.length_b   1.000
_cell.length_c   1.000
_cell.angle_alpha   90.00
_cell.angle_beta   90.00
_cell.angle_gamma   90.00
#
_symmetry.space_group_name_H-M   'P 1'
#
loop_
_entity.id
_entity.type
_entity.pdbx_description
1 polymer ?
#
loop_
_entity_poly.entity_id
_entity_poly.type
_entity_poly.pdbx_seq_one_letter_code
_entity_poly.pdbx_strand_id
1 'polypeptide(L)'
;MTHYELSRPLAEPPVRPPREPFPGEDEALASVAAAGRRAADWLRSLPGPEDDNWIGGDLAEAIEEATRGLDPADCDNADRWGDGGVPEALRERLDVAWPLAHVGWLSPRHKALVLAVTGSVLGMPKALANDPGTALAEELPALCAVLDSAVAISPGAALARHPQEA
;
A
#
# COMPACT_ATOMS: atom_id res chain seq x y z
N MET A 1 -45.68 -34.16 -6.19
CA MET A 1 -44.27 -34.19 -6.66
C MET A 1 -43.40 -33.91 -5.46
N THR A 2 -42.60 -34.88 -5.05
CA THR A 2 -41.65 -34.76 -3.94
C THR A 2 -40.31 -34.26 -4.50
N HIS A 3 -39.89 -33.09 -4.06
CA HIS A 3 -38.56 -32.57 -4.36
C HIS A 3 -37.53 -33.35 -3.53
N TYR A 4 -36.68 -34.13 -4.19
CA TYR A 4 -35.45 -34.64 -3.57
C TYR A 4 -34.42 -33.52 -3.61
N GLU A 5 -34.22 -32.81 -2.52
CA GLU A 5 -33.02 -32.00 -2.32
C GLU A 5 -31.84 -32.93 -2.06
N LEU A 6 -31.03 -33.17 -3.09
CA LEU A 6 -29.70 -33.75 -2.92
C LEU A 6 -28.83 -32.70 -2.23
N SER A 7 -28.71 -32.78 -0.90
CA SER A 7 -27.66 -32.08 -0.17
C SER A 7 -26.31 -32.54 -0.71
N ARG A 8 -25.71 -31.76 -1.61
CA ARG A 8 -24.30 -31.94 -1.96
C ARG A 8 -23.52 -31.65 -0.69
N PRO A 9 -22.70 -32.60 -0.18
CA PRO A 9 -21.75 -32.25 0.85
C PRO A 9 -20.88 -31.12 0.30
N LEU A 10 -20.80 -30.01 1.03
CA LEU A 10 -19.76 -29.01 0.85
C LEU A 10 -18.44 -29.76 1.02
N ALA A 11 -17.81 -30.12 -0.09
CA ALA A 11 -16.44 -30.60 -0.05
C ALA A 11 -15.64 -29.48 0.63
N GLU A 12 -14.95 -29.82 1.72
CA GLU A 12 -14.02 -28.89 2.34
C GLU A 12 -13.06 -28.42 1.23
N PRO A 13 -12.81 -27.09 1.15
CA PRO A 13 -11.89 -26.59 0.14
C PRO A 13 -10.56 -27.34 0.27
N PRO A 14 -9.96 -27.79 -0.83
CA PRO A 14 -8.72 -28.55 -0.77
C PRO A 14 -7.69 -27.71 -0.02
N VAL A 15 -7.21 -28.24 1.11
CA VAL A 15 -6.11 -27.64 1.87
C VAL A 15 -4.90 -27.64 0.94
N ARG A 16 -4.54 -26.48 0.40
CA ARG A 16 -3.35 -26.35 -0.44
C ARG A 16 -2.13 -26.69 0.43
N PRO A 17 -1.20 -27.52 -0.05
CA PRO A 17 0.05 -27.72 0.66
C PRO A 17 0.75 -26.36 0.84
N PRO A 18 1.50 -26.15 1.93
CA PRO A 18 2.25 -24.91 2.12
C PRO A 18 3.20 -24.72 0.95
N ARG A 19 3.16 -23.52 0.34
CA ARG A 19 4.04 -23.12 -0.75
C ARG A 19 5.48 -23.04 -0.23
N GLU A 20 6.43 -23.43 -1.06
CA GLU A 20 7.85 -23.14 -0.82
C GLU A 20 8.11 -21.63 -1.03
N PRO A 21 8.64 -20.90 -0.03
CA PRO A 21 8.99 -19.48 -0.17
C PRO A 21 9.94 -19.23 -1.35
N PHE A 22 9.81 -18.07 -1.99
CA PHE A 22 10.78 -17.63 -2.99
C PHE A 22 12.11 -17.30 -2.29
N PRO A 23 13.26 -17.46 -2.97
CA PRO A 23 14.54 -17.03 -2.42
C PRO A 23 14.52 -15.56 -2.03
N GLY A 24 14.86 -15.25 -0.76
CA GLY A 24 14.91 -13.88 -0.24
C GLY A 24 13.56 -13.24 0.06
N GLU A 25 12.46 -13.99 -0.03
CA GLU A 25 11.09 -13.47 0.14
C GLU A 25 10.91 -12.73 1.48
N ASP A 26 11.27 -13.36 2.60
CA ASP A 26 11.12 -12.76 3.93
C ASP A 26 11.88 -11.44 4.07
N GLU A 27 13.08 -11.36 3.49
CA GLU A 27 13.90 -10.15 3.53
C GLU A 27 13.28 -9.03 2.69
N ALA A 28 12.78 -9.36 1.49
CA ALA A 28 12.10 -8.41 0.62
C ALA A 28 10.81 -7.89 1.27
N LEU A 29 9.96 -8.77 1.83
CA LEU A 29 8.73 -8.38 2.51
C LEU A 29 9.01 -7.56 3.78
N ALA A 30 10.03 -7.93 4.56
CA ALA A 30 10.45 -7.14 5.72
C ALA A 30 10.94 -5.73 5.32
N SER A 31 11.67 -5.63 4.21
CA SER A 31 12.13 -4.37 3.64
C SER A 31 10.96 -3.49 3.19
N VAL A 32 9.97 -4.08 2.49
CA VAL A 32 8.73 -3.38 2.08
C VAL A 32 7.95 -2.87 3.28
N ALA A 33 7.72 -3.73 4.29
CA ALA A 33 7.02 -3.32 5.51
C ALA A 33 7.78 -2.19 6.25
N ALA A 34 9.13 -2.20 6.22
CA ALA A 34 9.93 -1.14 6.81
C ALA A 34 9.83 0.18 6.03
N ALA A 35 9.85 0.13 4.69
CA ALA A 35 9.66 1.30 3.85
C ALA A 35 8.25 1.89 4.01
N GLY A 36 7.22 1.04 4.09
CA GLY A 36 5.85 1.46 4.36
C GLY A 36 5.67 2.17 5.70
N ARG A 37 6.28 1.67 6.77
CA ARG A 37 6.30 2.36 8.08
C ARG A 37 6.93 3.74 7.99
N ARG A 38 8.08 3.87 7.33
CA ARG A 38 8.74 5.17 7.13
C ARG A 38 7.87 6.14 6.33
N ALA A 39 7.20 5.66 5.29
CA ALA A 39 6.27 6.45 4.50
C ALA A 39 5.06 6.92 5.32
N ALA A 40 4.49 6.04 6.15
CA ALA A 40 3.39 6.39 7.04
C ALA A 40 3.79 7.41 8.13
N ASP A 41 4.98 7.25 8.72
CA ASP A 41 5.53 8.22 9.67
C ASP A 41 5.74 9.59 9.02
N TRP A 42 6.19 9.60 7.77
CA TRP A 42 6.28 10.83 7.00
C TRP A 42 4.90 11.47 6.78
N LEU A 43 3.88 10.71 6.36
CA LEU A 43 2.52 11.21 6.18
C LEU A 43 1.96 11.82 7.49
N ARG A 44 2.20 11.16 8.63
CA ARG A 44 1.85 11.67 9.98
C ARG A 44 2.56 12.97 10.32
N SER A 45 3.76 13.19 9.79
CA SER A 45 4.55 14.40 10.04
C SER A 45 4.16 15.60 9.16
N LEU A 46 3.33 15.39 8.14
CA LEU A 46 2.93 16.47 7.24
C LEU A 46 2.07 17.51 7.99
N PRO A 47 2.26 18.81 7.71
CA PRO A 47 1.50 19.86 8.37
C PRO A 47 0.04 19.79 7.91
N GLY A 48 -0.90 19.50 8.80
CA GLY A 48 -2.33 19.40 8.48
C GLY A 48 -3.21 19.85 9.65
N PRO A 49 -4.51 20.08 9.41
CA PRO A 49 -5.46 20.41 10.47
C PRO A 49 -5.59 19.24 11.47
N GLU A 50 -5.71 19.52 12.77
CA GLU A 50 -5.84 18.46 13.79
C GLU A 50 -7.15 17.68 13.62
N ASP A 51 -8.23 18.41 13.31
CA ASP A 51 -9.52 17.85 12.95
C ASP A 51 -9.54 17.68 11.41
N ASP A 52 -9.63 16.44 10.91
CA ASP A 52 -9.76 16.08 9.49
C ASP A 52 -8.48 15.90 8.65
N ASN A 53 -7.31 15.64 9.28
CA ASN A 53 -6.12 15.20 8.55
C ASN A 53 -6.14 13.68 8.25
N TRP A 54 -6.99 13.27 7.30
CA TRP A 54 -7.06 11.89 6.82
C TRP A 54 -5.74 11.40 6.18
N ILE A 55 -4.87 12.31 5.71
CA ILE A 55 -3.55 11.98 5.15
C ILE A 55 -2.62 11.43 6.25
N GLY A 56 -2.57 12.11 7.40
CA GLY A 56 -1.78 11.68 8.56
C GLY A 56 -2.44 10.56 9.37
N GLY A 57 -3.75 10.37 9.25
CA GLY A 57 -4.52 9.29 9.89
C GLY A 57 -4.73 8.11 8.95
N ASP A 58 -5.94 7.99 8.43
CA ASP A 58 -6.46 6.84 7.68
C ASP A 58 -5.56 6.39 6.51
N LEU A 59 -4.95 7.33 5.78
CA LEU A 59 -4.05 7.02 4.67
C LEU A 59 -2.72 6.45 5.15
N ALA A 60 -2.13 7.03 6.20
CA ALA A 60 -0.89 6.54 6.79
C ALA A 60 -1.07 5.10 7.32
N GLU A 61 -2.21 4.82 7.96
CA GLU A 61 -2.59 3.47 8.37
C GLU A 61 -2.75 2.53 7.17
N ALA A 62 -3.43 2.97 6.10
CA ALA A 62 -3.63 2.17 4.90
C ALA A 62 -2.31 1.77 4.22
N ILE A 63 -1.34 2.69 4.16
CA ILE A 63 0.00 2.43 3.61
C ILE A 63 0.72 1.34 4.40
N GLU A 64 0.70 1.44 5.73
CA GLU A 64 1.29 0.42 6.61
C GLU A 64 0.59 -0.92 6.49
N GLU A 65 -0.74 -0.92 6.47
CA GLU A 65 -1.56 -2.12 6.30
C GLU A 65 -1.23 -2.83 4.99
N ALA A 66 -1.20 -2.10 3.87
CA ALA A 66 -0.96 -2.66 2.55
C ALA A 66 0.45 -3.23 2.41
N THR A 67 1.47 -2.48 2.86
CA THR A 67 2.88 -2.92 2.77
C THR A 67 3.19 -4.09 3.70
N ARG A 68 2.50 -4.22 4.83
CA ARG A 68 2.61 -5.37 5.74
C ARG A 68 1.85 -6.59 5.25
N GLY A 69 0.74 -6.38 4.54
CA GLY A 69 -0.18 -7.41 4.09
C GLY A 69 0.15 -8.04 2.74
N LEU A 70 1.26 -7.66 2.11
CA LEU A 70 1.66 -8.27 0.83
C LEU A 70 1.85 -9.78 0.97
N ASP A 71 1.23 -10.52 0.07
CA ASP A 71 1.28 -11.98 0.05
C ASP A 71 1.65 -12.48 -1.35
N PRO A 72 2.92 -12.86 -1.58
CA PRO A 72 3.35 -13.48 -2.82
C PRO A 72 2.61 -14.77 -3.16
N ALA A 73 1.96 -15.46 -2.20
CA ALA A 73 1.18 -16.66 -2.46
C ALA A 73 -0.22 -16.38 -3.02
N ASP A 74 -0.70 -15.13 -2.92
CA ASP A 74 -2.00 -14.72 -3.46
C ASP A 74 -2.02 -14.68 -5.01
N CYS A 75 -0.86 -14.85 -5.67
CA CYS A 75 -0.76 -15.04 -7.11
C CYS A 75 -1.28 -16.41 -7.59
N ASP A 76 -1.36 -17.42 -6.70
CA ASP A 76 -1.61 -18.82 -7.07
C ASP A 76 -3.09 -19.14 -7.32
N ASN A 77 -3.98 -18.14 -7.40
CA ASN A 77 -5.34 -18.36 -7.86
C ASN A 77 -5.40 -18.32 -9.39
N ALA A 78 -5.20 -19.48 -10.03
CA ALA A 78 -5.19 -19.65 -11.49
C ALA A 78 -6.40 -19.06 -12.25
N ASP A 79 -7.51 -18.78 -11.55
CA ASP A 79 -8.76 -18.27 -12.14
C ASP A 79 -8.97 -16.75 -11.96
N ARG A 80 -8.14 -16.09 -11.15
CA ARG A 80 -8.19 -14.64 -10.89
C ARG A 80 -6.77 -14.14 -10.65
N TRP A 81 -6.31 -13.20 -11.46
CA TRP A 81 -5.15 -12.37 -11.15
C TRP A 81 -5.25 -11.98 -9.67
N GLY A 82 -4.30 -12.44 -8.86
CA GLY A 82 -4.30 -12.22 -7.42
C GLY A 82 -4.35 -10.75 -7.07
N ASP A 83 -4.75 -10.44 -5.84
CA ASP A 83 -4.73 -9.07 -5.34
C ASP A 83 -3.41 -8.75 -4.62
N GLY A 84 -2.45 -9.68 -4.65
CA GLY A 84 -1.13 -9.59 -4.02
C GLY A 84 -1.22 -9.42 -2.49
N GLY A 85 -2.31 -9.89 -1.89
CA GLY A 85 -2.61 -9.75 -0.45
C GLY A 85 -3.31 -8.45 -0.05
N VAL A 86 -3.60 -7.53 -0.99
CA VAL A 86 -4.22 -6.23 -0.66
C VAL A 86 -5.70 -6.18 -1.09
N PRO A 87 -6.66 -6.20 -0.13
CA PRO A 87 -8.08 -6.25 -0.44
C PRO A 87 -8.58 -4.96 -1.10
N GLU A 88 -9.69 -5.05 -1.84
CA GLU A 88 -10.30 -3.93 -2.57
C GLU A 88 -10.56 -2.71 -1.69
N ALA A 89 -11.13 -2.90 -0.49
CA ALA A 89 -11.38 -1.82 0.44
C ALA A 89 -10.11 -1.05 0.85
N LEU A 90 -8.96 -1.74 0.90
CA LEU A 90 -7.68 -1.10 1.19
C LEU A 90 -7.13 -0.37 -0.04
N ARG A 91 -7.36 -0.91 -1.25
CA ARG A 91 -7.03 -0.23 -2.52
C ARG A 91 -7.82 1.06 -2.69
N GLU A 92 -9.11 1.07 -2.33
CA GLU A 92 -9.95 2.28 -2.37
C GLU A 92 -9.43 3.37 -1.44
N ARG A 93 -8.99 3.02 -0.22
CA ARG A 93 -8.37 3.97 0.73
C ARG A 93 -7.06 4.58 0.21
N LEU A 94 -6.35 3.85 -0.64
CA LEU A 94 -5.10 4.29 -1.27
C LEU A 94 -5.32 5.10 -2.55
N ASP A 95 -6.53 5.09 -3.13
CA ASP A 95 -6.88 5.90 -4.31
C ASP A 95 -7.16 7.35 -3.91
N VAL A 96 -6.08 8.11 -3.80
CA VAL A 96 -6.10 9.47 -3.28
C VAL A 96 -6.13 10.55 -4.35
N ALA A 97 -6.07 10.19 -5.64
CA ALA A 97 -5.84 11.16 -6.71
C ALA A 97 -6.91 12.27 -6.73
N TRP A 98 -8.17 11.88 -6.60
CA TRP A 98 -9.31 12.81 -6.53
C TRP A 98 -9.37 13.61 -5.22
N PRO A 99 -9.39 13.01 -4.01
CA PRO A 99 -9.50 13.79 -2.77
C PRO A 99 -8.28 14.72 -2.56
N LEU A 100 -7.07 14.31 -2.95
CA LEU A 100 -5.86 15.11 -2.80
C LEU A 100 -5.89 16.42 -3.61
N ALA A 101 -6.61 16.43 -4.74
CA ALA A 101 -6.80 17.66 -5.53
C ALA A 101 -7.46 18.78 -4.70
N HIS A 102 -8.35 18.40 -3.78
CA HIS A 102 -9.14 19.32 -2.94
C HIS A 102 -8.43 19.74 -1.64
N VAL A 103 -7.28 19.12 -1.31
CA VAL A 103 -6.51 19.44 -0.10
C VAL A 103 -5.81 20.80 -0.28
N GLY A 104 -6.35 21.86 0.35
CA GLY A 104 -5.83 23.22 0.19
C GLY A 104 -4.59 23.54 1.02
N TRP A 105 -4.34 22.81 2.11
CA TRP A 105 -3.25 23.07 3.06
C TRP A 105 -1.91 22.43 2.65
N LEU A 106 -1.92 21.54 1.66
CA LEU A 106 -0.75 20.78 1.24
C LEU A 106 -0.15 21.36 -0.05
N SER A 107 1.17 21.58 -0.06
CA SER A 107 1.85 22.16 -1.23
C SER A 107 1.77 21.23 -2.45
N PRO A 108 1.82 21.75 -3.70
CA PRO A 108 1.85 20.91 -4.90
C PRO A 108 2.97 19.86 -4.89
N ARG A 109 4.13 20.21 -4.33
CA ARG A 109 5.26 19.29 -4.14
C ARG A 109 4.88 18.15 -3.22
N HIS A 110 4.29 18.43 -2.06
CA HIS A 110 3.82 17.38 -1.15
C HIS A 110 2.74 16.53 -1.79
N LYS A 111 1.83 17.11 -2.62
CA LYS A 111 0.80 16.32 -3.32
C LYS A 111 1.43 15.30 -4.26
N ALA A 112 2.44 15.73 -5.02
CA ALA A 112 3.19 14.84 -5.91
C ALA A 112 3.89 13.70 -5.12
N LEU A 113 4.44 13.98 -3.95
CA LEU A 113 5.04 12.96 -3.09
C LEU A 113 4.02 11.98 -2.53
N VAL A 114 2.84 12.45 -2.11
CA VAL A 114 1.74 11.57 -1.65
C VAL A 114 1.27 10.66 -2.79
N LEU A 115 1.15 11.18 -4.02
CA LEU A 115 0.82 10.38 -5.20
C LEU A 115 1.91 9.35 -5.54
N ALA A 116 3.19 9.72 -5.39
CA ALA A 116 4.30 8.79 -5.60
C ALA A 116 4.29 7.66 -4.56
N VAL A 117 4.01 7.96 -3.30
CA VAL A 117 3.89 6.97 -2.22
C VAL A 117 2.71 6.02 -2.46
N THR A 118 1.50 6.57 -2.65
CA THR A 118 0.29 5.78 -2.87
C THR A 118 0.35 4.97 -4.16
N GLY A 119 0.84 5.56 -5.25
CA GLY A 119 1.06 4.87 -6.51
C GLY A 119 2.07 3.72 -6.40
N SER A 120 3.15 3.91 -5.64
CA SER A 120 4.13 2.84 -5.38
C SER A 120 3.50 1.69 -4.60
N VAL A 121 2.76 1.99 -3.53
CA VAL A 121 2.10 0.96 -2.71
C VAL A 121 0.99 0.24 -3.48
N LEU A 122 0.22 0.92 -4.32
CA LEU A 122 -0.76 0.30 -5.22
C LEU A 122 -0.09 -0.57 -6.32
N GLY A 123 1.16 -0.26 -6.68
CA GLY A 123 1.93 -1.03 -7.65
C GLY A 123 2.48 -2.35 -7.11
N MET A 124 2.82 -2.41 -5.81
CA MET A 124 3.45 -3.60 -5.19
C MET A 124 2.62 -4.88 -5.29
N PRO A 125 1.30 -4.89 -5.00
CA PRO A 125 0.49 -6.10 -5.11
C PRO A 125 0.34 -6.54 -6.56
N LYS A 126 0.27 -5.59 -7.50
CA LYS A 126 0.19 -5.88 -8.94
C LYS A 126 1.48 -6.51 -9.48
N ALA A 127 2.63 -6.05 -9.00
CA ALA A 127 3.92 -6.66 -9.29
C ALA A 127 3.95 -8.13 -8.85
N LEU A 128 3.58 -8.38 -7.58
CA LEU A 128 3.48 -9.73 -7.02
C LEU A 128 2.48 -10.62 -7.76
N ALA A 129 1.31 -10.10 -8.11
CA ALA A 129 0.29 -10.86 -8.82
C ALA A 129 0.71 -11.27 -10.24
N ASN A 130 1.65 -10.57 -10.86
CA ASN A 130 2.12 -10.82 -12.22
C ASN A 130 3.31 -11.79 -12.26
N ASP A 131 4.37 -11.48 -11.52
CA ASP A 131 5.57 -12.33 -11.41
C ASP A 131 6.20 -12.13 -10.02
N PRO A 132 5.83 -12.95 -9.02
CA PRO A 132 6.35 -12.80 -7.67
C PRO A 132 7.88 -12.91 -7.59
N GLY A 133 8.49 -13.73 -8.44
CA GLY A 133 9.93 -13.95 -8.45
C GLY A 133 10.68 -12.68 -8.87
N THR A 134 10.28 -12.08 -9.99
CA THR A 134 10.84 -10.80 -10.46
C THR A 134 10.45 -9.65 -9.53
N ALA A 135 9.23 -9.64 -9.03
CA ALA A 135 8.76 -8.60 -8.12
C ALA A 135 9.60 -8.53 -6.85
N LEU A 136 9.88 -9.68 -6.21
CA LEU A 136 10.71 -9.74 -5.01
C LEU A 136 12.17 -9.35 -5.28
N ALA A 137 12.71 -9.73 -6.44
CA ALA A 137 14.12 -9.50 -6.77
C ALA A 137 14.42 -8.06 -7.22
N GLU A 138 13.50 -7.41 -7.95
CA GLU A 138 13.78 -6.16 -8.67
C GLU A 138 12.75 -5.06 -8.40
N GLU A 139 11.46 -5.37 -8.53
CA GLU A 139 10.41 -4.34 -8.56
C GLU A 139 10.07 -3.79 -7.17
N LEU A 140 9.89 -4.66 -6.17
CA LEU A 140 9.64 -4.25 -4.79
C LEU A 140 10.81 -3.43 -4.22
N PRO A 141 12.10 -3.83 -4.39
CA PRO A 141 13.23 -2.97 -4.03
C PRO A 141 13.20 -1.59 -4.70
N ALA A 142 12.86 -1.51 -5.99
CA ALA A 142 12.75 -0.25 -6.70
C ALA A 142 11.62 0.64 -6.14
N LEU A 143 10.46 0.06 -5.86
CA LEU A 143 9.32 0.76 -5.25
C LEU A 143 9.65 1.23 -3.82
N CYS A 144 10.35 0.42 -3.02
CA CYS A 144 10.86 0.83 -1.71
C CYS A 144 11.81 2.02 -1.82
N ALA A 145 12.70 2.04 -2.82
CA ALA A 145 13.59 3.17 -3.05
C ALA A 145 12.82 4.45 -3.42
N VAL A 146 11.68 4.34 -4.13
CA VAL A 146 10.78 5.48 -4.39
C VAL A 146 10.16 5.97 -3.09
N LEU A 147 9.67 5.08 -2.21
CA LEU A 147 9.15 5.45 -0.89
C LEU A 147 10.19 6.19 -0.06
N ASP A 148 11.40 5.62 0.06
CA ASP A 148 12.49 6.21 0.82
C ASP A 148 12.93 7.56 0.25
N SER A 149 12.97 7.69 -1.08
CA SER A 149 13.26 8.97 -1.75
C SER A 149 12.19 10.02 -1.45
N ALA A 150 10.90 9.65 -1.52
CA ALA A 150 9.81 10.57 -1.24
C ALA A 150 9.87 11.12 0.19
N VAL A 151 10.19 10.25 1.15
CA VAL A 151 10.40 10.62 2.56
C VAL A 151 11.62 11.53 2.73
N ALA A 152 12.75 11.20 2.10
CA ALA A 152 14.00 11.96 2.23
C ALA A 152 13.94 13.37 1.61
N ILE A 153 13.15 13.56 0.56
CA ILE A 153 13.00 14.84 -0.17
C ILE A 153 12.29 15.91 0.67
N SER A 154 11.71 15.56 1.81
CA SER A 154 10.96 16.46 2.69
C SER A 154 11.66 16.67 4.04
N PRO A 155 12.75 17.44 4.14
CA PRO A 155 13.19 17.95 5.43
C PRO A 155 12.10 18.88 6.00
N GLY A 156 11.80 18.70 7.28
CA GLY A 156 10.64 19.26 7.97
C GLY A 156 10.43 20.77 7.83
N ALA A 157 9.19 21.16 8.15
CA ALA A 157 8.63 22.51 8.15
C ALA A 157 9.40 23.52 9.02
N ALA A 158 10.59 23.93 8.58
CA ALA A 158 11.29 25.10 9.08
C ALA A 158 11.32 26.15 7.96
N LEU A 159 10.36 27.08 7.99
CA LEU A 159 10.25 28.38 7.28
C LEU A 159 8.95 28.56 6.50
N ALA A 160 7.85 28.74 7.22
CA ALA A 160 6.73 29.56 6.73
C ALA A 160 6.18 30.41 7.89
N ARG A 161 7.05 31.18 8.55
CA ARG A 161 6.59 32.39 9.23
C ARG A 161 6.41 33.45 8.15
N HIS A 162 5.18 33.63 7.70
CA HIS A 162 4.79 34.89 7.07
C HIS A 162 4.89 35.99 8.15
N PRO A 163 5.66 37.07 7.95
CA PRO A 163 5.38 38.30 8.67
C PRO A 163 4.09 38.89 8.08
N GLN A 164 3.02 38.93 8.88
CA GLN A 164 1.93 39.85 8.62
C GLN A 164 2.48 41.27 8.79
N GLU A 165 2.33 42.08 7.74
CA GLU A 165 2.48 43.52 7.80
C GLU A 165 1.49 44.10 8.82
N ALA A 166 2.03 44.85 9.78
CA ALA A 166 1.38 45.98 10.45
C ALA A 166 2.48 46.91 11.00
#